data_AF-G2PBS2-F1
#
_entry.id   AF-G2PBS2-F1
#
_cell.length_a   1.000
_cell.length_b   1.000
_cell.length_c   1.000
_cell.angle_alpha   90.00
_cell.angle_beta   90.00
_cell.angle_gamma   90.00
#
_symmetry.space_group_name_H-M   'P 1'
#
loop_
_entity.id
_entity.type
_entity.pdbx_description
1 polymer ?
#
loop_
_entity_poly.entity_id
_entity_poly.type
_entity_poly.pdbx_seq_one_letter_code
_entity_poly.pdbx_strand_id
1 'polypeptide(L)' 'MTMRRVRCPVCKGERYRRTRTGHRRRCRCCRGTGTIR' A
#
# COMPACT_ATOMS: atom_id res chain seq x y z
N MET A 1 -0.20 -1.28 23.95
CA MET A 1 -1.20 -1.28 22.87
C MET A 1 -0.49 -1.34 21.52
N THR A 2 -0.44 -2.51 20.88
CA THR A 2 0.05 -2.63 19.50
C THR A 2 -1.00 -2.02 18.59
N MET A 3 -0.78 -0.77 18.14
CA MET A 3 -1.62 -0.13 17.13
C MET A 3 -1.77 -1.09 15.95
N ARG A 4 -2.99 -1.62 15.76
CA ARG A 4 -3.32 -2.58 14.71
C ARG A 4 -3.08 -1.88 13.37
N ARG A 5 -1.95 -2.17 12.74
CA ARG A 5 -1.64 -1.68 11.40
C ARG A 5 -2.67 -2.26 10.43
N VAL A 6 -3.58 -1.42 9.94
CA VAL A 6 -4.62 -1.82 8.99
C VAL A 6 -3.95 -2.03 7.62
N ARG A 7 -4.27 -3.12 6.93
CA ARG A 7 -3.80 -3.32 5.54
C ARG A 7 -4.26 -2.13 4.71
N CYS A 8 -3.34 -1.54 3.94
CA CYS A 8 -3.67 -0.41 3.08
C CYS A 8 -4.77 -0.82 2.10
N PRO A 9 -6.00 -0.25 2.15
CA PRO A 9 -7.11 -0.68 1.30
C PRO A 9 -6.84 -0.38 -0.17
N VAL A 10 -5.97 0.60 -0.41
CA VAL A 10 -5.59 1.13 -1.72
C VAL A 10 -4.65 0.19 -2.49
N CYS A 11 -3.70 -0.47 -1.81
CA CYS A 11 -2.83 -1.48 -2.43
C CYS A 11 -3.02 -2.88 -1.86
N LYS A 12 -4.01 -3.08 -0.99
CA LYS A 12 -4.33 -4.33 -0.29
C LYS A 12 -3.13 -5.02 0.39
N GLY A 13 -2.12 -4.25 0.79
CA GLY A 13 -0.88 -4.78 1.36
C GLY A 13 0.30 -4.97 0.39
N GLU A 14 0.09 -4.84 -0.93
CA GLU A 14 1.14 -5.09 -1.93
C GLU A 14 2.27 -4.03 -1.96
N ARG A 15 2.13 -2.90 -1.28
CA ARG A 15 3.11 -1.77 -1.25
C ARG A 15 3.30 -1.03 -2.58
N TYR A 16 2.84 -1.58 -3.70
CA TYR A 16 2.82 -0.96 -5.01
C TYR A 16 1.43 -1.05 -5.66
N ARG A 17 1.21 -0.27 -6.72
CA ARG A 17 0.07 -0.36 -7.63
C ARG A 17 0.59 -0.55 -9.05
N ARG A 18 -0.04 -1.46 -9.79
CA ARG A 18 0.23 -1.62 -11.21
C ARG A 18 -0.49 -0.50 -11.96
N THR A 19 0.26 0.25 -12.75
CA THR A 19 -0.28 1.25 -13.67
C THR A 19 -0.83 0.56 -14.91
N ARG A 20 -1.63 1.29 -15.70
CA ARG A 20 -2.24 0.75 -16.93
C ARG A 20 -1.19 0.30 -17.97
N THR A 21 -0.02 0.92 -17.95
CA THR A 21 1.15 0.57 -18.76
C THR A 21 1.99 -0.57 -18.17
N GLY A 22 1.54 -1.23 -17.10
CA GLY A 22 2.21 -2.38 -16.49
C GLY A 22 3.28 -2.04 -15.46
N HIS A 23 3.70 -0.78 -15.36
CA HIS A 23 4.71 -0.36 -14.38
C HIS A 23 4.17 -0.43 -12.94
N ARG A 24 5.00 -0.92 -12.01
CA ARG A 24 4.71 -0.88 -10.58
C ARG A 24 5.10 0.48 -10.03
N ARG A 25 4.13 1.27 -9.57
CA ARG A 25 4.37 2.51 -8.82
C ARG A 25 4.16 2.27 -7.35
N ARG A 26 5.03 2.85 -6.51
CA ARG A 26 4.89 2.79 -5.04
C ARG A 26 3.50 3.29 -4.64
N CYS A 27 2.83 2.57 -3.76
CA CYS A 27 1.52 2.98 -3.26
C CYS A 27 1.68 4.27 -2.45
N ARG A 28 1.03 5.35 -2.92
CA ARG A 28 1.13 6.68 -2.27
C ARG A 28 0.44 6.73 -0.92
N CYS A 29 -0.67 6.01 -0.72
CA CYS A 29 -1.42 6.04 0.53
C CYS A 29 -0.66 5.42 1.71
N CYS A 30 0.01 4.28 1.50
CA CYS A 30 0.85 3.68 2.54
C CYS A 30 2.33 4.03 2.36
N ARG A 31 2.71 4.88 1.40
CA ARG A 31 4.11 5.21 1.07
C ARG A 31 5.02 3.98 0.90
N GLY A 32 4.46 2.84 0.49
CA GLY A 32 5.20 1.58 0.34
C GLY A 32 5.32 0.70 1.60
N THR A 33 4.69 1.04 2.72
CA THR A 33 4.69 0.18 3.92
C THR A 33 3.69 -0.97 3.84
N GLY A 34 2.68 -0.87 2.96
CA GLY A 34 1.62 -1.87 2.81
C GLY A 34 0.56 -1.80 3.92
N THR A 35 0.77 -0.96 4.92
CA THR A 35 -0.14 -0.79 6.05
C THR A 35 -0.28 0.69 6.40
N ILE A 36 -1.43 1.05 6.92
CA ILE A 36 -1.75 2.38 7.45
C ILE A 36 -2.06 2.26 8.93
N ARG A 37 -1.76 3.31 9.67
CA ARG A 37 -2.15 3.46 11.07
C ARG A 37 -3.52 4.10 11.14
#